data_AF-A0A939KXT1-F1
#
_entry.id   AF-A0A939KXT1-F1
#
_cell.length_a   1.000
_cell.length_b   1.000
_cell.length_c   1.000
_cell.angle_alpha   90.00
_cell.angle_beta   90.00
_cell.angle_gamma   90.00
#
_symmetry.space_group_name_H-M   'P 1'
#
loop_
_entity.id
_entity.type
_entity.pdbx_description
1 polymer ?
#
loop_
_entity_poly.entity_id
_entity_poly.type
_entity_poly.pdbx_seq_one_letter_code
_entity_poly.pdbx_strand_id
1 'polypeptide(L)'
;MTVSTLRSPNTVLANAVEDAVDVLRPRIVDSDIESIGFSVGTQINGHPHLGTHLVQSLAFLLAERARDEFGIDTSMEQTPFGEACGVR
;
A
#
# COMPACT_ATOMS: atom_id res chain seq x y z
N MET A 1 18.04 -15.41 28.66
CA MET A 1 17.77 -14.83 27.32
C MET A 1 16.28 -14.57 27.23
N THR A 2 15.86 -13.30 27.24
CA THR A 2 14.45 -12.92 27.10
C THR A 2 14.10 -12.88 25.61
N VAL A 3 13.16 -13.71 25.17
CA VAL A 3 12.65 -13.70 23.80
C VAL A 3 11.64 -12.55 23.68
N SER A 4 12.00 -11.47 23.01
CA SER A 4 11.07 -10.38 22.71
C SER A 4 10.24 -10.76 21.48
N THR A 5 9.02 -11.24 21.69
CA THR A 5 8.08 -11.52 20.60
C THR A 5 7.46 -10.22 20.09
N LEU A 6 7.79 -9.85 18.86
CA LEU A 6 7.14 -8.77 18.13
C LEU A 6 5.83 -9.28 17.54
N ARG A 7 4.68 -8.75 17.99
CA ARG A 7 3.36 -9.05 17.41
C ARG A 7 2.98 -7.96 16.42
N SER A 8 2.81 -8.33 15.16
CA SER A 8 2.32 -7.42 14.12
C SER A 8 0.79 -7.26 14.21
N PRO A 9 0.23 -6.06 13.99
CA PRO A 9 -1.22 -5.83 13.95
C PRO A 9 -1.84 -6.31 12.62
N ASN A 10 -1.56 -7.56 12.22
CA ASN A 10 -1.91 -8.10 10.90
C ASN A 10 -3.42 -8.08 10.60
N THR A 11 -4.29 -8.19 11.61
CA THR A 11 -5.75 -8.14 11.40
C THR A 11 -6.22 -6.74 11.01
N VAL A 12 -5.64 -5.69 11.58
CA VAL A 12 -5.96 -4.30 11.22
C VAL A 12 -5.51 -4.02 9.79
N LEU A 13 -4.33 -4.52 9.41
CA LEU A 13 -3.80 -4.37 8.04
C LEU A 13 -4.59 -5.19 7.01
N ALA A 14 -5.06 -6.38 7.37
CA ALA A 14 -5.90 -7.20 6.48
C ALA A 14 -7.24 -6.51 6.20
N ASN A 15 -7.92 -6.01 7.23
CA ASN A 15 -9.15 -5.22 7.05
C ASN A 15 -8.88 -3.97 6.21
N ALA A 16 -7.74 -3.31 6.42
CA ALA A 16 -7.36 -2.15 5.62
C ALA A 16 -7.15 -2.49 4.13
N VAL A 17 -6.72 -3.71 3.78
CA VAL A 17 -6.68 -4.16 2.36
C VAL A 17 -8.10 -4.27 1.80
N GLU A 18 -8.98 -5.00 2.50
CA GLU A 18 -10.36 -5.23 2.04
C GLU A 18 -11.12 -3.92 1.88
N ASP A 19 -11.09 -3.07 2.90
CA ASP A 19 -11.72 -1.75 2.89
C ASP A 19 -11.15 -0.85 1.78
N ALA A 20 -9.83 -0.91 1.53
CA ALA A 20 -9.20 -0.12 0.47
C ALA A 20 -9.63 -0.57 -0.92
N VAL A 21 -9.80 -1.87 -1.16
CA VAL A 21 -10.28 -2.39 -2.45
C VAL A 21 -11.69 -1.89 -2.75
N ASP A 22 -12.57 -1.88 -1.75
CA ASP A 22 -13.93 -1.37 -1.91
C ASP A 22 -13.98 0.13 -2.22
N VAL A 23 -13.04 0.91 -1.65
CA VAL A 23 -12.88 2.34 -1.98
C VAL A 23 -12.37 2.53 -3.42
N LEU A 24 -11.52 1.64 -3.91
CA LEU A 24 -10.98 1.72 -5.26
C LEU A 24 -12.00 1.31 -6.33
N ARG A 25 -12.86 0.32 -6.03
CA ARG A 25 -13.85 -0.26 -6.96
C ARG A 25 -14.60 0.78 -7.82
N PRO A 26 -15.29 1.78 -7.27
CA PRO A 26 -16.04 2.73 -8.10
C PRO A 26 -15.13 3.52 -9.04
N ARG A 27 -13.92 3.90 -8.60
CA ARG A 27 -12.98 4.64 -9.46
C ARG A 27 -12.45 3.81 -10.61
N ILE A 28 -12.27 2.51 -10.39
CA ILE A 28 -11.77 1.60 -11.42
C ILE A 28 -12.85 1.27 -12.43
N VAL A 29 -14.03 0.86 -11.94
CA VAL A 29 -15.14 0.39 -12.77
C VAL A 29 -15.78 1.55 -13.54
N ASP A 30 -15.98 2.71 -12.89
CA ASP A 30 -16.73 3.81 -13.51
C ASP A 30 -15.88 4.66 -14.47
N SER A 31 -14.54 4.56 -14.40
CA SER A 31 -13.62 5.40 -15.17
C SER A 31 -12.77 4.65 -16.20
N ASP A 32 -13.05 3.35 -16.43
CA ASP A 32 -12.37 2.48 -17.41
C ASP A 32 -10.84 2.57 -17.35
N ILE A 33 -10.31 2.52 -16.13
CA ILE A 33 -8.88 2.73 -15.87
C ILE A 33 -8.10 1.47 -16.24
N GLU A 34 -7.17 1.60 -17.19
CA GLU A 34 -6.32 0.49 -17.65
C GLU A 34 -5.17 0.16 -16.70
N SER A 35 -4.72 1.12 -15.87
CA SER A 35 -3.63 0.89 -14.91
C SER A 35 -3.65 1.79 -13.67
N ILE A 36 -3.11 1.27 -12.55
CA ILE A 36 -2.94 2.02 -11.29
C ILE A 36 -1.49 2.00 -10.82
N GLY A 37 -0.95 3.18 -10.51
CA GLY A 37 0.31 3.34 -9.79
C GLY A 37 0.09 3.46 -8.29
N PHE A 38 0.76 2.61 -7.51
CA PHE A 38 0.82 2.72 -6.06
C PHE A 38 2.18 3.30 -5.65
N SER A 39 2.17 4.50 -5.09
CA SER A 39 3.37 5.15 -4.56
C SER A 39 3.46 4.95 -3.06
N VAL A 40 4.59 4.46 -2.58
CA VAL A 40 4.86 4.35 -1.14
C VAL A 40 6.01 5.27 -0.76
N GLY A 41 5.69 6.20 0.15
CA GLY A 41 6.66 7.10 0.74
C GLY A 41 7.75 6.35 1.52
N THR A 42 9.01 6.59 1.19
CA THR A 42 10.15 6.28 2.04
C THR A 42 10.43 7.47 2.96
N GLN A 43 10.71 7.21 4.24
CA GLN A 43 11.04 8.25 5.19
C GLN A 43 12.41 8.83 4.81
N ILE A 44 12.45 10.08 4.34
CA ILE A 44 13.67 10.70 3.77
C ILE A 44 14.75 10.94 4.85
N ASN A 45 14.33 11.10 6.11
CA ASN A 45 15.18 11.63 7.18
C ASN A 45 15.48 10.62 8.32
N GLY A 46 15.25 9.31 8.13
CA GLY A 46 15.48 8.30 9.17
C GLY A 46 15.52 6.87 8.65
N HIS A 47 15.99 5.93 9.49
CA HIS A 47 15.97 4.51 9.14
C HIS A 47 14.51 4.01 9.09
N PRO A 48 14.09 3.28 8.03
CA PRO A 48 12.78 2.67 7.97
C PRO A 48 12.54 1.85 9.23
N HIS A 49 11.47 2.18 9.95
CA HIS A 49 11.06 1.43 11.12
C HIS A 49 9.96 0.45 10.71
N LEU A 50 9.57 -0.46 11.62
CA LEU A 50 8.61 -1.52 11.33
C LEU A 50 7.33 -1.00 10.65
N GLY A 51 6.81 0.15 11.08
CA GLY A 51 5.63 0.77 10.47
C GLY A 51 5.80 1.09 8.99
N THR A 52 6.97 1.58 8.57
CA THR A 52 7.29 1.84 7.17
C THR A 52 7.23 0.56 6.34
N HIS A 53 7.83 -0.52 6.83
CA HIS A 53 7.80 -1.80 6.13
C HIS A 53 6.40 -2.41 6.06
N LEU A 54 5.59 -2.26 7.12
CA LEU A 54 4.21 -2.71 7.11
C LEU A 54 3.36 -1.97 6.06
N VAL A 55 3.52 -0.65 5.95
CA VAL A 55 2.82 0.15 4.93
C VAL A 55 3.31 -0.21 3.52
N GLN A 56 4.62 -0.41 3.34
CA GLN A 56 5.17 -0.91 2.07
C GLN A 56 4.56 -2.26 1.68
N SER A 57 4.58 -3.24 2.59
CA SER A 57 3.96 -4.55 2.36
C SER A 57 2.47 -4.45 2.07
N LEU A 58 1.74 -3.59 2.79
CA LEU A 58 0.32 -3.34 2.55
C LEU A 58 0.05 -2.83 1.13
N ALA A 59 0.87 -1.91 0.64
CA ALA A 59 0.71 -1.38 -0.71
C ALA A 59 0.97 -2.44 -1.79
N PHE A 60 1.97 -3.32 -1.60
CA PHE A 60 2.18 -4.47 -2.50
C PHE A 60 0.98 -5.42 -2.50
N LEU A 61 0.43 -5.74 -1.33
CA LEU A 61 -0.77 -6.59 -1.22
C LEU A 61 -1.99 -5.96 -1.89
N LEU A 62 -2.17 -4.65 -1.73
CA LEU A 62 -3.27 -3.93 -2.38
C LEU A 62 -3.12 -3.92 -3.90
N ALA A 63 -1.90 -3.75 -4.41
CA ALA A 63 -1.61 -3.81 -5.84
C ALA A 63 -1.86 -5.19 -6.45
N GLU A 64 -1.55 -6.27 -5.71
CA GLU A 64 -1.89 -7.64 -6.11
C GLU A 64 -3.40 -7.86 -6.10
N ARG A 65 -4.08 -7.49 -5.02
CA ARG A 65 -5.53 -7.66 -4.89
C ARG A 65 -6.32 -6.90 -5.95
N ALA A 66 -5.86 -5.70 -6.33
CA ALA A 66 -6.48 -4.91 -7.39
C ALA A 66 -6.30 -5.56 -8.78
N ARG A 67 -5.14 -6.17 -9.07
CA ARG A 67 -4.94 -6.96 -10.29
C ARG A 67 -5.90 -8.15 -10.34
N ASP A 68 -5.94 -8.91 -9.25
CA ASP A 68 -6.72 -10.14 -9.18
C ASP A 68 -8.23 -9.87 -9.29
N GLU A 69 -8.70 -8.78 -8.69
CA GLU A 69 -10.12 -8.48 -8.64
C GLU A 69 -10.65 -7.71 -9.85
N PHE A 70 -9.85 -6.80 -10.41
CA PHE A 70 -10.32 -5.91 -11.48
C PHE A 70 -9.65 -6.15 -12.83
N GLY A 71 -8.62 -7.00 -12.91
CA GLY A 71 -7.92 -7.29 -14.16
C GLY A 71 -7.13 -6.10 -14.73
N ILE A 72 -6.81 -5.11 -13.91
CA ILE A 72 -6.06 -3.90 -14.30
C ILE A 72 -4.56 -4.10 -14.12
N ASP A 73 -3.73 -3.40 -14.90
CA ASP A 73 -2.30 -3.38 -14.65
C ASP A 73 -1.98 -2.55 -13.40
N THR A 74 -1.02 -3.02 -12.58
CA THR A 74 -0.58 -2.25 -11.41
C THR A 74 0.93 -2.11 -11.35
N SER A 75 1.40 -0.92 -10.99
CA SER A 75 2.81 -0.60 -10.81
C SER A 75 3.08 -0.10 -9.39
N MET A 76 4.30 -0.29 -8.93
CA MET A 76 4.76 0.11 -7.60
C MET A 76 5.93 1.07 -7.74
N GLU A 77 5.82 2.22 -7.09
CA GLU A 77 6.90 3.20 -7.03
C GLU A 77 7.26 3.50 -5.57
N GLN A 78 8.55 3.46 -5.26
CA GLN A 78 9.05 3.98 -3.99
C GLN A 78 9.49 5.42 -4.21
N THR A 79 8.74 6.35 -3.64
CA THR A 79 9.04 7.78 -3.73
C THR A 79 9.47 8.33 -2.38
N PRO A 80 10.31 9.37 -2.32
CA PRO A 80 10.52 10.13 -1.11
C PRO A 80 9.16 10.69 -0.59
N PHE A 81 8.89 10.64 0.73
CA PHE A 81 7.57 11.02 1.30
C PHE A 81 7.00 12.37 0.81
N GLY A 82 7.84 13.37 0.56
CA GLY A 82 7.40 14.67 0.03
C GLY A 82 6.83 14.59 -1.39
N GLU A 83 7.38 13.72 -2.23
CA GLU A 83 6.94 13.55 -3.62
C GLU A 83 5.69 12.67 -3.72
N ALA A 84 5.55 11.68 -2.82
CA ALA A 84 4.41 10.76 -2.79
C ALA A 84 3.04 11.43 -2.61
N CYS A 85 3.00 12.58 -1.90
CA CYS A 85 1.76 13.31 -1.64
C CYS A 85 1.46 14.41 -2.66
N GLY A 86 2.31 14.61 -3.68
CA GLY A 86 2.17 15.73 -4.62
C GLY A 86 2.39 17.11 -3.98
N VAL A 87 3.01 17.16 -2.79
CA VAL A 87 3.31 18.41 -2.07
C VAL A 87 4.77 18.75 -2.32
N ARG A 88 5.01 19.61 -3.31
CA ARG A 88 6.34 20.24 -3.52
C ARG A 88 6.64 21.27 -2.45
#